data_AF-A0A915YFV8-F1
#
_entry.id   AF-A0A915YFV8-F1
#
_cell.length_a   1.000
_cell.length_b   1.000
_cell.length_c   1.000
_cell.angle_alpha   90.00
_cell.angle_beta   90.00
_cell.angle_gamma   90.00
#
_symmetry.space_group_name_H-M   'P 1'
#
loop_
_entity.id
_entity.type
_entity.pdbx_description
1 polymer ?
#
loop_
_entity_poly.entity_id
_entity_poly.type
_entity_poly.pdbx_seq_one_letter_code
_entity_poly.pdbx_strand_id
1 'polypeptide(L)'
;MNTKTKLFIVLLVIGIGGGLVYTQWQKQNKPTIEATALNKNDNTIDITFNMSYRGIQYKETIPFGTIWIKHQKGYSFEVIPVQKEVYFFIVDKDKTVLARKKVDVSKIN
;
A
#
# COMPACT_ATOMS: atom_id res chain seq x y z
N MET A 1 -46.81 0.15 25.11
CA MET A 1 -45.77 0.07 24.07
C MET A 1 -45.10 -1.30 24.16
N ASN A 2 -45.39 -2.19 23.20
CA ASN A 2 -45.11 -3.62 23.31
C ASN A 2 -43.62 -3.97 23.14
N THR A 3 -43.13 -4.86 23.99
CA THR A 3 -41.75 -5.38 24.12
C THR A 3 -41.11 -5.84 22.80
N LYS A 4 -41.91 -6.15 21.78
CA LYS A 4 -41.47 -6.58 20.45
C LYS A 4 -40.70 -5.49 19.68
N THR A 5 -40.94 -4.20 19.95
CA THR A 5 -40.29 -3.09 19.24
C THR A 5 -38.83 -2.86 19.69
N LYS A 6 -38.48 -3.21 20.94
CA LYS A 6 -37.10 -3.04 21.46
C LYS A 6 -36.12 -4.07 20.88
N LEU A 7 -36.58 -5.29 20.59
CA LEU A 7 -35.72 -6.35 20.02
C LEU A 7 -35.26 -6.03 18.59
N PHE A 8 -36.09 -5.34 17.80
CA PHE A 8 -35.77 -4.97 16.43
C PHE A 8 -34.64 -3.93 16.35
N ILE A 9 -34.58 -3.00 17.30
CA ILE A 9 -33.57 -1.93 17.32
C ILE A 9 -32.18 -2.49 17.63
N VAL A 10 -32.09 -3.48 18.53
CA VAL A 10 -30.80 -4.11 18.88
C VAL A 10 -30.21 -4.89 17.71
N LEU A 11 -31.05 -5.63 16.96
CA LEU A 11 -30.62 -6.33 15.74
C LEU A 11 -30.16 -5.37 14.64
N LEU A 12 -30.83 -4.22 14.49
CA LEU A 12 -30.47 -3.22 13.49
C LEU A 12 -29.09 -2.59 13.77
N VAL A 13 -28.76 -2.33 15.03
CA VAL A 13 -27.47 -1.72 15.43
C VAL A 13 -26.29 -2.68 15.20
N ILE A 14 -26.48 -3.99 15.42
CA ILE A 14 -25.44 -5.00 15.17
C ILE A 14 -25.17 -5.16 13.67
N GLY A 15 -26.23 -5.12 12.83
CA GLY A 15 -26.08 -5.23 11.37
C GLY A 15 -25.31 -4.06 10.74
N ILE A 16 -25.51 -2.84 11.25
CA ILE A 16 -24.83 -1.64 10.72
C ILE A 16 -23.40 -1.54 11.27
N GLY A 17 -23.18 -1.89 12.54
CA GLY A 17 -21.84 -1.90 13.15
C GLY A 17 -20.90 -2.93 12.52
N GLY A 18 -21.39 -4.13 12.21
CA GLY A 18 -20.60 -5.19 11.57
C GLY A 18 -20.17 -4.85 10.13
N GLY A 19 -21.05 -4.21 9.36
CA GLY A 19 -20.77 -3.84 7.97
C GLY A 19 -19.67 -2.78 7.82
N LEU A 20 -19.61 -1.81 8.72
CA LEU A 20 -18.57 -0.77 8.72
C LEU A 20 -17.20 -1.31 9.13
N VAL A 21 -17.14 -2.20 10.13
CA VAL A 21 -15.89 -2.86 10.53
C VAL A 21 -15.36 -3.78 9.43
N TYR A 22 -16.25 -4.53 8.77
CA TYR A 22 -15.88 -5.43 7.68
C TYR A 22 -15.32 -4.69 6.46
N THR A 23 -15.94 -3.56 6.10
CA THR A 23 -15.48 -2.73 4.98
C THR A 23 -14.16 -2.02 5.28
N GLN A 24 -13.92 -1.60 6.52
CA GLN A 24 -12.60 -1.10 6.95
C GLN A 24 -11.52 -2.20 6.92
N TRP A 25 -11.85 -3.42 7.37
CA TRP A 25 -10.94 -4.57 7.31
C TRP A 25 -10.57 -4.95 5.88
N GLN A 26 -11.54 -4.95 4.95
CA GLN A 26 -11.25 -5.22 3.54
C GLN A 26 -10.39 -4.12 2.89
N LYS A 27 -10.57 -2.85 3.26
CA LYS A 27 -9.71 -1.75 2.77
C LYS A 27 -8.26 -1.90 3.20
N GLN A 28 -7.99 -2.39 4.41
CA GLN A 28 -6.61 -2.62 4.90
C GLN A 28 -5.90 -3.81 4.27
N ASN A 29 -6.64 -4.72 3.63
CA ASN A 29 -6.09 -5.94 3.04
C ASN A 29 -5.75 -5.83 1.55
N LYS A 30 -5.91 -4.66 0.92
CA LYS A 30 -5.47 -4.45 -0.45
C LYS A 30 -4.04 -3.92 -0.47
N PRO A 31 -3.16 -4.43 -1.34
CA PRO A 31 -1.81 -3.90 -1.47
C PRO A 31 -1.86 -2.51 -2.08
N THR A 32 -1.14 -1.56 -1.49
CA THR A 32 -1.07 -0.18 -1.99
C THR A 32 0.38 0.23 -2.23
N ILE A 33 0.60 0.93 -3.35
CA ILE A 33 1.90 1.47 -3.73
C ILE A 33 1.71 2.91 -4.20
N GLU A 34 2.20 3.84 -3.42
CA GLU A 34 2.33 5.25 -3.76
C GLU A 34 3.81 5.55 -3.93
N ALA A 35 4.16 6.23 -5.01
CA ALA A 35 5.54 6.56 -5.31
C ALA A 35 5.57 7.83 -6.14
N THR A 36 6.49 8.72 -5.79
CA THR A 36 6.80 9.95 -6.49
C THR A 36 8.30 10.07 -6.61
N ALA A 37 8.75 10.55 -7.75
CA ALA A 37 10.13 10.92 -7.95
C ALA A 37 10.19 12.45 -7.98
N LEU A 38 11.16 13.02 -7.26
CA LEU A 38 11.32 14.45 -7.09
C LEU A 38 12.76 14.83 -7.41
N ASN A 39 12.95 15.92 -8.14
CA ASN A 39 14.25 16.52 -8.32
C ASN A 39 14.57 17.33 -7.06
N LYS A 40 15.64 16.96 -6.33
CA LYS A 40 15.99 17.63 -5.08
C LYS A 40 17.00 18.76 -5.30
N ASN A 41 17.87 18.63 -6.30
CA ASN A 41 18.94 19.55 -6.70
C ASN A 41 19.39 19.20 -8.12
N ASP A 42 19.99 20.16 -8.85
CA ASP A 42 20.35 20.16 -10.29
C ASP A 42 20.93 18.87 -10.93
N ASN A 43 21.24 17.81 -10.19
CA ASN A 43 21.71 16.52 -10.73
C ASN A 43 21.26 15.26 -9.96
N THR A 44 20.38 15.34 -8.96
CA THR A 44 19.99 14.16 -8.14
C THR A 44 18.48 13.98 -8.02
N ILE A 45 17.99 12.84 -8.50
CA ILE A 45 16.59 12.42 -8.40
C ILE A 45 16.43 11.53 -7.17
N ASP A 46 15.56 11.93 -6.26
CA ASP A 46 15.16 11.13 -5.10
C ASP A 46 13.79 10.48 -5.37
N ILE A 47 13.66 9.24 -4.92
CA ILE A 47 12.46 8.42 -5.04
C ILE A 47 11.81 8.30 -3.67
N THR A 48 10.67 8.94 -3.48
CA THR A 48 9.86 8.81 -2.26
C THR A 48 8.72 7.85 -2.51
N PHE A 49 8.54 6.87 -1.63
CA PHE A 49 7.48 5.88 -1.77
C PHE A 49 6.82 5.55 -0.44
N ASN A 50 5.59 5.05 -0.54
CA ASN A 50 4.78 4.52 0.53
C ASN A 50 4.15 3.21 0.03
N MET A 51 4.60 2.09 0.57
CA MET A 51 4.05 0.78 0.25
C MET A 51 3.38 0.19 1.49
N SER A 52 2.17 -0.35 1.34
CA SER A 52 1.50 -1.02 2.46
C SER A 52 0.71 -2.25 2.05
N TYR A 53 0.69 -3.24 2.93
CA TYR A 53 -0.10 -4.44 2.79
C TYR A 53 -0.27 -5.15 4.15
N ARG A 54 -1.50 -5.56 4.49
CA ARG A 54 -1.82 -6.36 5.69
C ARG A 54 -1.19 -5.82 6.99
N GLY A 55 -1.29 -4.49 7.19
CA GLY A 55 -0.76 -3.80 8.38
C GLY A 55 0.76 -3.61 8.40
N ILE A 56 1.46 -3.95 7.33
CA ILE A 56 2.87 -3.59 7.10
C ILE A 56 2.88 -2.31 6.27
N GLN A 57 3.71 -1.34 6.63
CA GLN A 57 3.87 -0.10 5.88
C GLN A 57 5.34 0.32 5.88
N TYR A 58 5.84 0.69 4.70
CA TYR A 58 7.15 1.29 4.51
C TYR A 58 7.00 2.62 3.80
N LYS A 59 7.54 3.67 4.41
CA LYS A 59 7.63 5.00 3.82
C LYS A 59 9.09 5.45 3.87
N GLU A 60 9.74 5.49 2.71
CA GLU A 60 11.15 5.85 2.59
C GLU A 60 11.39 6.76 1.38
N THR A 61 12.52 7.47 1.45
CA THR A 61 13.08 8.23 0.34
C THR A 61 14.47 7.68 0.05
N ILE A 62 14.69 7.21 -1.17
CA ILE A 62 15.94 6.62 -1.61
C ILE A 62 16.47 7.36 -2.86
N PRO A 63 17.79 7.49 -3.03
CA PRO A 63 18.35 8.01 -4.27
C PRO A 63 17.99 7.11 -5.46
N PHE A 64 17.70 7.70 -6.62
CA PHE A 64 17.50 6.94 -7.86
C PHE A 64 18.72 6.05 -8.16
N GLY A 65 18.46 4.82 -8.63
CA GLY A 65 19.49 3.80 -8.84
C GLY A 65 19.71 2.86 -7.64
N THR A 66 19.14 3.17 -6.48
CA THR A 66 19.18 2.29 -5.31
C THR A 66 18.20 1.11 -5.47
N ILE A 67 18.70 -0.12 -5.37
CA ILE A 67 17.86 -1.31 -5.17
C ILE A 67 17.53 -1.38 -3.68
N TRP A 68 16.24 -1.46 -3.36
CA TRP A 68 15.77 -1.57 -1.99
C TRP A 68 14.82 -2.75 -1.85
N ILE A 69 15.07 -3.61 -0.88
CA ILE A 69 14.28 -4.82 -0.64
C ILE A 69 14.10 -4.99 0.87
N LYS A 70 12.85 -5.19 1.31
CA LYS A 70 12.52 -5.56 2.69
C LYS A 70 11.61 -6.78 2.71
N HIS A 71 11.90 -7.70 3.63
CA HIS A 71 11.09 -8.88 3.87
C HIS A 71 10.40 -8.75 5.23
N GLN A 72 9.09 -8.97 5.27
CA GLN A 72 8.34 -8.97 6.53
C GLN A 72 7.09 -9.84 6.45
N LYS A 73 6.92 -10.72 7.46
CA LYS A 73 5.76 -11.63 7.60
C LYS A 73 5.43 -12.45 6.34
N GLY A 74 6.46 -12.87 5.61
CA GLY A 74 6.31 -13.65 4.37
C GLY A 74 6.12 -12.82 3.11
N TYR A 75 6.04 -11.50 3.20
CA TYR A 75 5.97 -10.60 2.05
C TYR A 75 7.33 -9.99 1.75
N SER A 76 7.61 -9.68 0.47
CA SER A 76 8.69 -8.77 0.08
C SER A 76 8.13 -7.47 -0.50
N PHE A 77 8.80 -6.37 -0.15
CA PHE A 77 8.56 -5.04 -0.66
C PHE A 77 9.83 -4.62 -1.39
N GLU A 78 9.71 -4.38 -2.68
CA GLU A 78 10.87 -4.26 -3.57
C GLU A 78 10.79 -2.98 -4.37
N VAL A 79 11.91 -2.29 -4.49
CA VAL A 79 12.13 -1.13 -5.35
C VAL A 79 13.33 -1.43 -6.24
N ILE A 80 13.08 -1.53 -7.54
CA ILE A 80 14.04 -1.96 -8.54
C ILE A 80 14.13 -0.89 -9.63
N PRO A 81 15.23 -0.12 -9.69
CA PRO A 81 15.49 0.78 -10.80
C PRO A 81 15.95 0.00 -12.03
N VAL A 82 15.40 0.35 -13.19
CA VAL A 82 15.77 -0.21 -14.50
C VAL A 82 15.85 0.95 -15.49
N GLN A 83 17.06 1.24 -15.98
CA GLN A 83 17.33 2.35 -16.91
C GLN A 83 16.83 3.72 -16.40
N LYS A 84 15.68 4.21 -16.90
CA LYS A 84 15.03 5.48 -16.50
C LYS A 84 13.67 5.25 -15.82
N GLU A 85 13.45 4.04 -15.33
CA GLU A 85 12.21 3.65 -14.68
C GLU A 85 12.52 3.06 -13.31
N VAL A 86 11.59 3.25 -12.37
CA VAL A 86 11.64 2.60 -11.06
C VAL A 86 10.39 1.75 -10.92
N TYR A 87 10.62 0.47 -10.65
CA TYR A 87 9.56 -0.50 -10.40
C TYR A 87 9.43 -0.75 -8.92
N PHE A 88 8.19 -0.82 -8.46
CA PHE A 88 7.83 -1.12 -7.09
C PHE A 88 6.99 -2.38 -7.09
N PHE A 89 7.32 -3.33 -6.22
CA PHE A 89 6.59 -4.58 -6.10
C PHE A 89 6.24 -4.89 -4.65
N ILE A 90 5.06 -5.47 -4.47
CA ILE A 90 4.70 -6.20 -3.24
C ILE A 90 4.49 -7.64 -3.68
N VAL A 91 5.26 -8.56 -3.09
CA VAL A 91 5.27 -9.97 -3.49
C VAL A 91 4.95 -10.83 -2.27
N ASP A 92 4.14 -11.87 -2.46
CA ASP A 92 3.84 -12.86 -1.41
C ASP A 92 4.95 -13.90 -1.28
N LYS A 93 4.88 -14.72 -0.23
CA LYS A 93 5.80 -15.82 0.08
C LYS A 93 5.97 -16.81 -1.07
N ASP A 94 4.93 -16.95 -1.90
CA ASP A 94 4.90 -17.85 -3.06
C ASP A 94 5.48 -17.19 -4.33
N LYS A 95 6.15 -16.04 -4.18
CA LYS A 95 6.70 -15.20 -5.27
C LYS A 95 5.65 -14.62 -6.22
N THR A 96 4.38 -14.64 -5.81
CA THR A 96 3.28 -14.02 -6.57
C THR A 96 3.30 -12.51 -6.38
N VAL A 97 3.34 -11.75 -7.48
CA VAL A 97 3.25 -10.29 -7.44
C VAL A 97 1.83 -9.87 -7.08
N LEU A 98 1.66 -9.29 -5.90
CA LEU A 98 0.38 -8.80 -5.38
C LEU A 98 0.05 -7.39 -5.89
N ALA A 99 1.06 -6.54 -6.01
CA ALA A 99 0.94 -5.21 -6.61
C ALA A 99 2.22 -4.82 -7.33
N ARG A 100 2.08 -4.02 -8.39
CA ARG A 100 3.19 -3.37 -9.06
C ARG A 100 2.88 -1.90 -9.35
N LYS A 101 3.90 -1.06 -9.30
CA LYS A 101 3.84 0.31 -9.82
C LYS A 101 5.11 0.63 -10.57
N LYS A 102 4.99 1.47 -11.58
CA LYS A 102 6.10 2.00 -12.36
C LYS A 102 6.12 3.51 -12.25
N VAL A 103 7.28 4.08 -11.98
CA VAL A 103 7.52 5.52 -12.04
C VAL A 103 8.58 5.76 -13.12
N ASP A 104 8.23 6.61 -14.08
CA ASP A 104 9.12 7.01 -15.17
C ASP A 104 9.84 8.29 -14.74
N VAL A 105 11.15 8.20 -14.54
CA VAL A 105 11.98 9.35 -14.12
C VAL A 105 12.49 10.16 -15.30
N SER A 106 12.27 9.72 -16.54
CA SER A 106 12.66 10.50 -17.74
C SER A 106 11.84 11.78 -17.91
N LYS A 107 10.69 11.87 -17.23
CA LYS A 107 9.79 13.03 -17.26
C LYS A 107 10.13 14.09 -16.22
N ILE A 108 11.18 13.86 -15.44
CA ILE A 108 11.58 14.71 -14.33
C ILE A 108 12.84 15.43 -14.77
N ASN A 109 12.65 16.61 -15.35
CA ASN A 109 13.70 17.60 -15.60
C ASN A 109 13.95 18.38 -14.32
#